data_AF-A0A133UPJ1-F1
#
_entry.id   AF-A0A133UPJ1-F1
#
_cell.length_a   1.000
_cell.length_b   1.000
_cell.length_c   1.000
_cell.angle_alpha   90.00
_cell.angle_beta   90.00
_cell.angle_gamma   90.00
#
_symmetry.space_group_name_H-M   'P 1'
#
loop_
_entity.id
_entity.type
_entity.pdbx_description
1 polymer ?
#
loop_
_entity_poly.entity_id
_entity_poly.type
_entity_poly.pdbx_seq_one_letter_code
_entity_poly.pdbx_strand_id
1 'polypeptide(L)'
;MIPLGDTISLNNHQHLEHKIGKIAEKIKDQGEKRRLVAEILRRAKKDVHLPADDKDKPMIESSLIYPVRKKPLEDLVIAGVDGGVLSKPLHGLDLILYRAAAAIFHYEDDNLRKAEYYPSETPSPQLINVHEPLDSRELEVLTSLKRQLMELNVAKEAVTRWDVDAL
;
A
#
# COMPACT_ATOMS: atom_id res chain seq x y z
N MET A 1 -49.90 -8.91 -0.15
CA MET A 1 -49.36 -9.56 1.06
C MET A 1 -47.87 -9.77 0.85
N ILE A 2 -47.04 -8.96 1.51
CA ILE A 2 -45.58 -9.08 1.47
C ILE A 2 -45.19 -9.87 2.73
N PRO A 3 -44.43 -10.97 2.65
CA PRO A 3 -43.98 -11.64 3.86
C PRO A 3 -42.84 -10.83 4.49
N LEU A 4 -43.11 -10.27 5.68
CA LEU A 4 -42.08 -9.90 6.65
C LEU A 4 -41.36 -11.19 7.09
N GLY A 5 -40.03 -11.21 7.03
CA GLY A 5 -39.30 -12.36 7.54
C GLY A 5 -37.79 -12.37 7.42
N ASP A 6 -37.10 -11.24 7.28
CA ASP A 6 -35.64 -11.18 7.49
C ASP A 6 -35.34 -11.01 8.98
N THR A 7 -35.64 -12.05 9.76
CA THR A 7 -35.01 -12.22 11.07
C THR A 7 -33.59 -12.72 10.83
N ILE A 8 -32.68 -11.79 10.55
CA ILE A 8 -31.24 -12.04 10.71
C ILE A 8 -31.05 -12.44 12.18
N SER A 9 -30.87 -13.73 12.41
CA SER A 9 -30.71 -14.33 13.73
C SER A 9 -29.67 -13.54 14.54
N LEU A 10 -30.11 -12.94 15.66
CA LEU A 10 -29.28 -12.17 16.61
C LEU A 10 -28.01 -12.92 17.03
N ASN A 11 -28.04 -14.25 16.99
CA ASN A 11 -26.90 -15.13 17.26
C ASN A 11 -25.72 -14.92 16.28
N ASN A 12 -25.99 -14.63 15.01
CA ASN A 12 -24.93 -14.41 14.02
C ASN A 12 -24.22 -13.07 14.22
N HIS A 13 -24.94 -12.05 14.69
CA HIS A 13 -24.38 -10.72 14.95
C HIS A 13 -23.47 -10.75 16.19
N GLN A 14 -23.94 -11.34 17.29
CA GLN A 14 -23.15 -11.48 18.52
C GLN A 14 -21.91 -12.36 18.32
N HIS A 15 -22.00 -13.40 17.49
CA HIS A 15 -20.87 -14.24 17.13
C HIS A 15 -19.83 -13.53 16.25
N LEU A 16 -20.28 -12.64 15.35
CA LEU A 16 -19.41 -11.81 14.54
C LEU A 16 -18.69 -10.75 15.38
N GLU A 17 -19.42 -10.05 16.26
CA GLU A 17 -18.86 -9.08 17.20
C GLU A 17 -17.80 -9.72 18.11
N HIS A 18 -18.09 -10.90 18.65
CA HIS A 18 -17.14 -11.65 19.48
C HIS A 18 -15.88 -12.06 18.69
N LYS A 19 -16.03 -12.48 17.43
CA LYS A 19 -14.89 -12.79 16.55
C LYS A 19 -14.06 -11.55 16.21
N ILE A 20 -14.71 -10.42 15.92
CA ILE A 20 -14.04 -9.14 15.68
C ILE A 20 -13.28 -8.71 16.93
N GLY A 21 -13.88 -8.85 18.11
CA GLY A 21 -13.22 -8.57 19.40
C GLY A 21 -11.95 -9.39 19.59
N LYS A 22 -12.00 -10.70 19.33
CA LYS A 22 -10.83 -11.59 19.38
C LYS A 22 -9.75 -11.23 18.35
N ILE A 23 -10.15 -10.82 17.14
CA ILE A 23 -9.21 -10.36 16.11
C ILE A 23 -8.53 -9.06 16.56
N ALA A 24 -9.30 -8.10 17.07
CA ALA A 24 -8.78 -6.83 17.57
C ALA A 24 -7.79 -7.04 18.74
N GLU A 25 -8.12 -7.92 19.67
CA GLU A 25 -7.24 -8.31 20.79
C GLU A 25 -5.94 -8.92 20.27
N LYS A 26 -6.02 -9.86 19.32
CA LYS A 26 -4.84 -10.48 18.69
C LYS A 26 -3.98 -9.47 17.95
N ILE A 27 -4.57 -8.50 17.24
CA ILE A 27 -3.84 -7.41 16.57
C ILE A 27 -3.12 -6.55 17.61
N LYS A 28 -3.80 -6.22 18.72
CA LYS A 28 -3.21 -5.43 19.81
C LYS A 28 -2.00 -6.15 20.42
N ASP A 29 -2.16 -7.43 20.76
CA ASP A 29 -1.07 -8.27 21.30
C ASP A 29 0.12 -8.36 20.34
N GLN A 30 -0.14 -8.50 19.04
CA GLN A 30 0.92 -8.49 18.04
C GLN A 30 1.61 -7.12 17.94
N GLY A 31 0.86 -6.03 18.07
CA GLY A 31 1.39 -4.67 18.12
C GLY A 31 2.30 -4.45 19.34
N GLU A 32 1.89 -4.93 20.52
CA GLU A 32 2.68 -4.85 21.75
C GLU A 32 3.97 -5.67 21.66
N LYS A 33 3.90 -6.91 21.15
CA LYS A 33 5.10 -7.74 20.91
C LYS A 33 6.08 -7.07 19.94
N ARG A 34 5.59 -6.47 18.84
CA ARG A 34 6.43 -5.71 17.90
C ARG A 34 7.10 -4.52 18.57
N ARG A 35 6.39 -3.78 19.42
CA ARG A 35 6.98 -2.66 20.19
C ARG A 35 8.08 -3.14 21.12
N LEU A 36 7.87 -4.23 21.84
CA LEU A 36 8.86 -4.78 22.76
C LEU A 36 10.13 -5.24 22.01
N VAL A 37 9.98 -5.91 20.86
CA VAL A 37 11.10 -6.26 19.99
C VAL A 37 11.83 -5.00 19.49
N ALA A 38 11.09 -3.97 19.06
CA ALA A 38 11.69 -2.71 18.63
C ALA A 38 12.45 -2.01 19.76
N GLU A 39 11.96 -2.06 21.00
CA GLU A 39 12.68 -1.53 22.16
C GLU A 39 13.96 -2.31 22.45
N ILE A 40 13.93 -3.64 22.38
CA ILE A 40 15.12 -4.48 22.54
C ILE A 40 16.16 -4.12 21.48
N LEU A 41 15.76 -4.03 20.21
CA LEU A 41 16.64 -3.60 19.10
C LEU A 41 17.20 -2.18 19.33
N ARG A 42 16.37 -1.25 19.82
CA ARG A 42 16.80 0.11 20.17
C ARG A 42 17.76 0.17 21.34
N ARG A 43 17.71 -0.76 22.30
CA ARG A 43 18.67 -0.85 23.42
C ARG A 43 19.97 -1.49 22.97
N ALA A 44 19.89 -2.58 22.20
CA ALA A 44 21.04 -3.27 21.60
C ALA A 44 21.84 -2.36 20.64
N LYS A 45 21.22 -1.30 20.12
CA LYS A 45 21.84 -0.19 19.37
C LYS A 45 23.19 0.30 19.92
N LYS A 46 23.36 0.32 21.25
CA LYS A 46 24.57 0.88 21.88
C LYS A 46 25.78 -0.05 21.79
N ASP A 47 25.52 -1.36 21.68
CA ASP A 47 26.54 -2.39 21.94
C ASP A 47 26.81 -3.29 20.72
N VAL A 48 26.05 -3.15 19.64
CA VAL A 48 26.17 -4.01 18.44
C VAL A 48 26.68 -3.19 17.26
N HIS A 49 27.99 -3.24 17.03
CA HIS A 49 28.59 -2.96 15.72
C HIS A 49 28.85 -4.32 15.07
N LEU A 50 28.17 -4.60 13.97
CA LEU A 50 28.40 -5.85 13.23
C LEU A 50 29.72 -5.69 12.46
N PRO A 51 30.68 -6.63 12.58
CA PRO A 51 31.93 -6.55 11.84
C PRO A 51 31.61 -6.65 10.34
N ALA A 52 31.71 -5.53 9.63
CA ALA A 52 31.31 -5.41 8.24
C ALA A 52 32.42 -5.82 7.24
N ASP A 53 33.47 -6.50 7.70
CA ASP A 53 34.68 -6.73 6.91
C ASP A 53 35.24 -8.15 7.05
N ASP A 54 34.35 -9.14 6.99
CA ASP A 54 34.77 -10.52 6.79
C ASP A 54 34.88 -10.77 5.27
N LYS A 55 36.10 -11.06 4.78
CA LYS A 55 36.41 -11.21 3.35
C LYS A 55 35.57 -12.30 2.67
N ASP A 56 35.01 -13.21 3.45
CA ASP A 56 34.20 -14.34 2.97
C ASP A 56 32.68 -14.05 2.97
N LYS A 57 32.21 -12.99 3.64
CA LYS A 57 30.80 -12.57 3.66
C LYS A 57 30.68 -11.05 3.83
N PRO A 58 30.65 -10.27 2.74
CA PRO A 58 30.43 -8.83 2.84
C PRO A 58 29.03 -8.59 3.39
N MET A 59 28.94 -8.19 4.66
CA MET A 59 27.70 -7.61 5.18
C MET A 59 27.56 -6.21 4.60
N ILE A 60 26.49 -6.00 3.83
CA ILE A 60 26.19 -4.72 3.16
C ILE A 60 25.92 -3.61 4.18
N GLU A 61 25.39 -3.96 5.36
CA GLU A 61 24.95 -3.01 6.38
C GLU A 61 25.66 -3.24 7.71
N SER A 62 26.37 -2.23 8.20
CA SER A 62 27.12 -2.24 9.46
C SER A 62 26.27 -1.84 10.68
N SER A 63 25.08 -1.27 10.45
CA SER A 63 24.24 -0.67 11.48
C SER A 63 22.79 -1.12 11.34
N LEU A 64 22.17 -1.51 12.47
CA LEU A 64 20.77 -1.92 12.50
C LEU A 64 19.78 -0.73 12.42
N ILE A 65 20.24 0.49 12.70
CA ILE A 65 19.39 1.69 12.76
C ILE A 65 20.16 2.88 12.21
N TYR A 66 19.60 3.54 11.19
CA TYR A 66 20.13 4.79 10.62
C TYR A 66 19.30 5.99 11.12
N PRO A 67 19.90 6.93 11.87
CA PRO A 67 19.18 8.15 12.28
C PRO A 67 18.99 9.07 11.07
N VAL A 68 17.74 9.34 10.73
CA VAL A 68 17.36 10.32 9.70
C VAL A 68 17.21 11.70 10.33
N ARG A 69 17.83 12.71 9.72
CA ARG A 69 17.69 14.12 10.13
C ARG A 69 16.42 14.69 9.52
N LYS A 70 15.75 15.60 10.24
CA LYS A 70 14.70 16.42 9.65
C LYS A 70 15.33 17.28 8.55
N LYS A 71 14.70 17.29 7.37
CA LYS A 71 15.04 18.16 6.25
C LYS A 71 13.85 19.10 6.03
N PRO A 72 14.07 20.42 5.86
CA PRO A 72 12.99 21.33 5.51
C PRO A 72 12.41 20.96 4.14
N LEU A 73 11.11 21.18 3.97
CA LEU A 73 10.37 21.03 2.73
C LEU A 73 10.36 22.37 1.98
N GLU A 74 11.55 22.82 1.57
CA GLU A 74 11.76 24.04 0.79
C GLU A 74 11.96 23.66 -0.68
N ASP A 75 11.13 24.21 -1.56
CA ASP A 75 11.17 24.00 -3.02
C ASP A 75 11.20 22.52 -3.44
N LEU A 76 10.37 21.69 -2.79
CA LEU A 76 10.27 20.25 -3.08
C LEU A 76 8.97 19.88 -3.78
N VAL A 77 9.07 18.98 -4.74
CA VAL A 77 7.94 18.32 -5.39
C VAL A 77 7.90 16.85 -4.99
N ILE A 78 6.86 16.48 -4.25
CA ILE A 78 6.65 15.10 -3.79
C ILE A 78 5.43 14.54 -4.51
N ALA A 79 5.55 13.38 -5.14
CA ALA A 79 4.42 12.68 -5.72
C ALA A 79 4.07 11.44 -4.89
N GLY A 80 2.80 11.06 -4.89
CA GLY A 80 2.34 9.75 -4.42
C GLY A 80 1.47 9.12 -5.48
N VAL A 81 1.69 7.85 -5.79
CA VAL A 81 0.92 7.12 -6.81
C VAL A 81 0.20 5.95 -6.20
N ASP A 82 -1.09 5.84 -6.49
CA ASP A 82 -1.91 4.72 -6.05
C ASP A 82 -2.89 4.27 -7.15
N GLY A 83 -3.21 2.98 -7.14
CA GLY A 83 -4.00 2.30 -8.14
C GLY A 83 -5.21 1.60 -7.52
N GLY A 84 -6.36 1.78 -8.15
CA GLY A 84 -7.58 1.05 -7.84
C GLY A 84 -7.82 -0.08 -8.84
N VAL A 85 -8.31 -1.22 -8.34
CA VAL A 85 -8.68 -2.34 -9.18
C VAL A 85 -10.01 -2.96 -8.76
N LEU A 86 -10.79 -3.38 -9.74
CA LEU A 86 -12.03 -4.12 -9.57
C LEU A 86 -12.03 -5.30 -10.54
N SER A 87 -12.02 -6.52 -10.01
CA SER A 87 -12.11 -7.75 -10.78
C SER A 87 -13.45 -8.44 -10.51
N LYS A 88 -14.16 -8.85 -11.56
CA LYS A 88 -15.38 -9.63 -11.44
C LYS A 88 -15.35 -10.81 -12.43
N PRO A 89 -15.31 -12.06 -11.92
CA PRO A 89 -15.44 -13.21 -12.77
C PRO A 89 -16.89 -13.36 -13.26
N LEU A 90 -17.09 -13.61 -14.56
CA LEU A 90 -18.39 -13.91 -15.16
C LEU A 90 -18.31 -15.22 -15.96
N HIS A 91 -19.46 -15.75 -16.37
CA HIS A 91 -19.51 -16.97 -17.16
C HIS A 91 -18.93 -16.76 -18.57
N GLY A 92 -17.69 -17.22 -18.77
CA GLY A 92 -16.99 -17.15 -20.06
C GLY A 92 -16.32 -15.80 -20.36
N LEU A 93 -16.24 -14.90 -19.37
CA LEU A 93 -15.54 -13.62 -19.50
C LEU A 93 -15.15 -13.13 -18.10
N ASP A 94 -13.88 -12.80 -17.91
CA ASP A 94 -13.45 -12.08 -16.71
C ASP A 94 -13.31 -10.59 -17.03
N LEU A 95 -13.97 -9.75 -16.21
CA LEU A 95 -13.88 -8.29 -16.32
C LEU A 95 -12.90 -7.76 -15.27
N ILE A 96 -11.90 -7.01 -15.73
CA ILE A 96 -10.93 -6.33 -14.87
C ILE A 96 -10.94 -4.84 -15.21
N LEU A 97 -11.27 -4.02 -14.22
CA LEU A 97 -11.23 -2.56 -14.31
C LEU A 97 -10.09 -2.04 -13.45
N TYR A 98 -9.26 -1.17 -14.02
CA TYR A 98 -8.08 -0.62 -13.35
C TYR A 98 -7.98 0.87 -13.60
N ARG A 99 -7.51 1.59 -12.59
CA ARG A 99 -7.20 3.02 -12.66
C ARG A 99 -6.00 3.31 -11.77
N ALA A 100 -5.23 4.34 -12.07
CA ALA A 100 -4.24 4.87 -11.15
C ALA A 100 -4.17 6.39 -11.28
N ALA A 101 -3.82 7.05 -10.19
CA ALA A 101 -3.61 8.49 -10.12
C ALA A 101 -2.31 8.79 -9.36
N ALA A 102 -1.62 9.82 -9.81
CA ALA A 102 -0.58 10.50 -9.06
C ALA A 102 -1.19 11.74 -8.40
N ALA A 103 -0.93 11.92 -7.11
CA ALA A 103 -1.09 13.20 -6.43
C ALA A 103 0.28 13.85 -6.33
N ILE A 104 0.43 15.07 -6.84
CA ILE A 104 1.68 15.83 -6.89
C ILE A 104 1.55 17.00 -5.92
N PHE A 105 2.40 17.04 -4.91
CA PHE A 105 2.43 18.06 -3.87
C PHE A 105 3.65 18.95 -4.05
N HIS A 106 3.43 20.26 -4.09
CA HIS A 106 4.49 21.26 -4.17
C HIS A 106 4.64 21.95 -2.83
N TYR A 107 5.83 21.88 -2.25
CA TYR A 107 6.17 22.52 -0.99
C TYR A 107 7.07 23.73 -1.22
N GLU A 108 6.79 24.80 -0.49
CA GLU A 108 7.58 26.03 -0.46
C GLU A 108 7.51 26.57 0.98
N ASP A 109 8.64 27.01 1.54
CA ASP A 109 8.75 27.48 2.92
C ASP A 109 8.10 26.54 3.98
N ASP A 110 8.38 25.23 3.91
CA ASP A 110 7.80 24.19 4.78
C ASP A 110 6.27 24.03 4.69
N ASN A 111 5.61 24.67 3.71
CA ASN A 111 4.16 24.65 3.55
C ASN A 111 3.74 24.04 2.21
N LEU A 112 2.58 23.37 2.20
CA LEU A 112 1.99 22.88 0.95
C LEU A 112 1.44 24.07 0.15
N ARG A 113 2.09 24.39 -0.97
CA ARG A 113 1.68 25.48 -1.87
C ARG A 113 0.53 25.07 -2.78
N LYS A 114 0.64 23.91 -3.42
CA LYS A 114 -0.37 23.40 -4.36
C LYS A 114 -0.35 21.87 -4.42
N ALA A 115 -1.49 21.30 -4.76
CA ALA A 115 -1.66 19.89 -5.08
C ALA A 115 -2.26 19.75 -6.49
N GLU A 116 -1.68 18.88 -7.29
CA GLU A 116 -2.13 18.55 -8.64
C GLU A 116 -2.35 17.04 -8.76
N TYR A 117 -3.13 16.62 -9.75
CA TYR A 117 -3.41 15.21 -9.99
C TYR A 117 -3.19 14.83 -11.44
N TYR A 118 -2.62 13.66 -11.66
CA TYR A 118 -2.41 13.12 -13.00
C TYR A 118 -2.88 11.66 -13.09
N PRO A 119 -3.60 11.26 -14.17
CA PRO A 119 -4.06 12.09 -15.29
C PRO A 119 -5.22 13.04 -14.92
N SER A 120 -5.92 12.77 -13.83
CA SER A 120 -6.95 13.61 -13.23
C SER A 120 -7.17 13.13 -11.79
N GLU A 121 -7.88 13.90 -10.96
CA GLU A 121 -8.25 13.49 -9.59
C GLU A 121 -9.10 12.19 -9.57
N THR A 122 -9.95 12.00 -10.58
CA THR A 122 -10.83 10.82 -10.70
C THR A 122 -10.68 10.14 -12.07
N PRO A 123 -9.55 9.47 -12.33
CA PRO A 123 -9.30 8.85 -13.62
C PRO A 123 -10.35 7.78 -13.91
N SER A 124 -10.86 7.80 -15.14
CA SER A 124 -11.79 6.76 -15.59
C SER A 124 -11.08 5.41 -15.63
N PRO A 125 -11.71 4.34 -15.12
CA PRO A 125 -11.12 3.03 -15.16
C PRO A 125 -11.03 2.50 -16.60
N GLN A 126 -9.91 1.87 -16.91
CA GLN A 126 -9.71 1.14 -18.15
C GLN A 126 -10.16 -0.31 -17.97
N LEU A 127 -10.73 -0.89 -19.04
CA LEU A 127 -11.25 -2.25 -19.04
C LEU A 127 -10.28 -3.19 -19.77
N ILE A 128 -9.94 -4.30 -19.11
CA ILE A 128 -9.30 -5.48 -19.71
C ILE A 128 -10.35 -6.56 -19.78
N ASN A 129 -10.57 -7.06 -20.99
CA ASN A 129 -11.34 -8.26 -21.24
C ASN A 129 -10.38 -9.44 -21.32
N VAL A 130 -10.56 -10.42 -20.42
CA VAL A 130 -9.86 -11.70 -20.52
C VAL A 130 -10.82 -12.70 -21.13
N HIS A 131 -10.57 -13.06 -22.38
CA HIS A 131 -11.44 -13.94 -23.17
C HIS A 131 -11.31 -15.43 -22.80
N GLU A 132 -10.22 -15.80 -22.15
CA GLU A 132 -10.03 -17.13 -21.58
C GLU A 132 -10.34 -17.05 -20.08
N PRO A 133 -11.34 -17.80 -19.58
CA PRO A 133 -11.65 -17.79 -18.15
C PRO A 133 -10.44 -18.32 -17.39
N LEU A 134 -9.85 -17.46 -16.58
CA LEU A 134 -8.70 -17.80 -15.76
C LEU A 134 -9.16 -18.52 -14.51
N ASP A 135 -8.30 -19.34 -13.93
CA ASP A 135 -8.56 -19.77 -12.56
C ASP A 135 -8.49 -18.57 -11.60
N SER A 136 -9.08 -18.70 -10.41
CA SER A 136 -9.16 -17.58 -9.46
C SER A 136 -7.80 -17.05 -9.02
N ARG A 137 -6.77 -17.89 -8.97
CA ARG A 137 -5.40 -17.50 -8.60
C ARG A 137 -4.71 -16.77 -9.73
N GLU A 138 -4.83 -17.27 -10.95
CA GLU A 138 -4.31 -16.64 -12.16
C GLU A 138 -4.94 -15.26 -12.34
N LEU A 139 -6.25 -15.15 -12.15
CA LEU A 139 -6.96 -13.87 -12.20
C LEU A 139 -6.44 -12.89 -11.14
N GLU A 140 -6.23 -13.34 -9.90
CA GLU A 140 -5.70 -12.51 -8.81
C GLU A 140 -4.27 -12.01 -9.09
N VAL A 141 -3.40 -12.90 -9.58
CA VAL A 141 -2.02 -12.57 -9.96
C VAL A 141 -2.01 -11.58 -11.12
N LEU A 142 -2.78 -11.84 -12.17
CA LEU A 142 -2.89 -10.96 -13.33
C LEU A 142 -3.40 -9.57 -12.90
N THR A 143 -4.46 -9.53 -12.09
CA THR A 143 -5.05 -8.30 -11.57
C THR A 143 -4.03 -7.48 -10.80
N SER A 144 -3.25 -8.13 -9.93
CA SER A 144 -2.21 -7.48 -9.13
C SER A 144 -1.06 -6.93 -9.98
N LEU A 145 -0.59 -7.70 -10.96
CA LEU A 145 0.46 -7.28 -11.88
C LEU A 145 0.02 -6.11 -12.76
N LYS A 146 -1.22 -6.14 -13.26
CA LYS A 146 -1.77 -5.04 -14.08
C LYS A 146 -1.94 -3.77 -13.27
N ARG A 147 -2.37 -3.86 -12.00
CA ARG A 147 -2.43 -2.71 -11.08
C ARG A 147 -1.05 -2.09 -10.89
N GLN A 148 -0.05 -2.89 -10.52
CA GLN A 148 1.33 -2.41 -10.33
C GLN A 148 1.91 -1.78 -11.60
N LEU A 149 1.66 -2.39 -12.77
CA LEU A 149 2.12 -1.85 -14.04
C LEU A 149 1.49 -0.49 -14.35
N MET A 150 0.20 -0.32 -14.05
CA MET A 150 -0.50 0.95 -14.22
C MET A 150 0.05 2.03 -13.28
N GLU A 151 0.27 1.69 -12.00
CA GLU A 151 0.91 2.59 -11.02
C GLU A 151 2.31 3.02 -11.49
N LEU A 152 3.15 2.07 -11.94
CA LEU A 152 4.48 2.37 -12.46
C LEU A 152 4.46 3.28 -13.69
N ASN A 153 3.50 3.07 -14.59
CA ASN A 153 3.35 3.94 -15.76
C ASN A 153 2.95 5.36 -15.37
N VAL A 154 2.01 5.51 -14.43
CA VAL A 154 1.60 6.83 -13.91
C VAL A 154 2.74 7.49 -13.14
N ALA A 155 3.50 6.74 -12.34
CA ALA A 155 4.68 7.22 -11.65
C ALA A 155 5.75 7.73 -12.62
N LYS A 156 6.06 6.96 -13.67
CA LYS A 156 7.00 7.37 -14.71
C LYS A 156 6.58 8.69 -15.37
N GLU A 157 5.30 8.83 -15.72
CA GLU A 157 4.77 10.07 -16.28
C GLU A 157 4.86 11.24 -15.30
N ALA A 158 4.56 11.00 -14.02
CA ALA A 158 4.64 12.01 -12.97
C ALA A 158 6.07 12.55 -12.81
N VAL A 159 7.06 11.67 -12.70
CA VAL A 159 8.48 12.07 -12.61
C VAL A 159 8.90 12.87 -13.85
N THR A 160 8.48 12.43 -15.04
CA THR A 160 8.87 13.09 -16.30
C THR A 160 8.27 14.50 -16.45
N ARG A 161 7.08 14.74 -15.89
CA ARG A 161 6.32 15.98 -16.08
C ARG A 161 6.54 17.03 -15.00
N TRP A 162 6.77 16.63 -13.74
CA TRP A 162 6.82 17.55 -12.59
C TRP A 162 8.19 17.63 -11.92
N ASP A 163 9.23 16.98 -12.46
CA ASP A 163 10.59 16.94 -11.88
C ASP A 163 10.55 16.57 -10.38
N VAL A 164 9.93 15.43 -10.12
CA VAL A 164 9.61 14.96 -8.76
C VAL A 164 10.89 14.61 -8.01
N ASP A 165 11.09 15.21 -6.82
CA ASP A 165 12.22 14.92 -5.92
C ASP A 165 12.08 13.58 -5.20
N ALA A 166 10.84 13.19 -4.88
CA ALA A 166 10.52 11.95 -4.18
C ALA A 166 9.13 11.42 -4.58
N LEU A 167 9.04 10.10 -4.78
CA LEU A 167 7.82 9.38 -5.19
C LEU A 167 7.50 8.22 -4.25
#